data_AF-J6HDQ4-F1
#
_entry.id   AF-J6HDQ4-F1
#
_cell.length_a   1.000
_cell.length_b   1.000
_cell.length_c   1.000
_cell.angle_alpha   90.00
_cell.angle_beta   90.00
_cell.angle_gamma   90.00
#
_symmetry.space_group_name_H-M   'P 1'
#
loop_
_entity.id
_entity.type
_entity.pdbx_description
1 polymer ?
#
loop_
_entity_poly.entity_id
_entity_poly.type
_entity_poly.pdbx_seq_one_letter_code
_entity_poly.pdbx_strand_id
1 'polypeptide(L)'
;MAGAAQEAGSRAGSKKNKKNKKRRLSAMLSKPKNRRNLIISAVVLLLLAASVRNIIKLELENRRLTLKNRELKETKKELQIELKNVNSKEYIEEQARKQLRLVNPDEILFVFPNDKDKSNGESGGK
;
A
#
# COMPACT_ATOMS: atom_id res chain seq x y z
N MET A 1 25.01 33.42 52.75
CA MET A 1 23.55 33.39 52.60
C MET A 1 23.13 34.37 51.49
N ALA A 2 23.10 33.93 50.24
CA ALA A 2 22.76 34.78 49.09
C ALA A 2 21.84 34.02 48.13
N GLY A 3 20.58 33.81 48.52
CA GLY A 3 19.67 32.94 47.76
C GLY A 3 18.19 33.29 47.83
N ALA A 4 17.80 34.50 48.25
CA ALA A 4 16.39 34.85 48.43
C ALA A 4 15.88 36.03 47.59
N ALA A 5 16.74 36.72 46.83
CA ALA A 5 16.35 37.94 46.11
C ALA A 5 15.99 37.74 44.61
N GLN A 6 16.25 36.56 44.03
CA GLN A 6 16.17 36.38 42.57
C GLN A 6 14.89 35.69 42.07
N GLU A 7 14.04 35.15 42.94
CA GLU A 7 12.80 34.47 42.51
C GLU A 7 11.55 35.36 42.41
N ALA A 8 11.59 36.60 42.93
CA ALA A 8 10.42 37.47 42.93
C ALA A 8 10.15 38.19 41.58
N GLY A 9 11.18 38.38 40.75
CA GLY A 9 11.06 39.07 39.45
C GLY A 9 10.48 38.21 38.31
N SER A 10 10.55 36.88 38.42
CA SER A 10 10.28 35.95 37.32
C SER A 10 8.82 35.53 37.19
N ARG A 11 7.99 35.76 38.22
CA ARG A 11 6.57 35.33 38.24
C ARG A 11 5.58 36.35 37.65
N ALA A 12 5.98 37.61 37.48
CA ALA A 12 5.10 38.66 36.93
C ALA A 12 5.10 38.75 35.38
N GLY A 13 6.16 38.28 34.71
CA GLY A 13 6.32 38.36 33.26
C GLY A 13 5.51 37.35 32.44
N SER A 14 5.17 36.18 33.00
CA SER A 14 4.53 35.10 32.20
C SER A 14 3.02 35.28 32.02
N LYS A 15 2.34 36.03 32.89
CA LYS A 15 0.88 36.26 32.82
C LYS A 15 0.47 37.30 31.78
N LYS A 16 1.32 38.30 31.47
CA LYS A 16 1.02 39.31 30.42
C LYS A 16 1.12 38.72 29.01
N ASN A 17 2.03 37.77 28.78
CA ASN A 17 2.27 37.20 27.45
C ASN A 17 1.19 36.17 27.01
N LYS A 18 0.60 35.42 27.96
CA LYS A 18 -0.54 34.52 27.69
C LYS A 18 -1.82 35.27 27.26
N LYS A 19 -2.06 36.47 27.79
CA LYS A 19 -3.24 37.29 27.43
C LYS A 19 -3.14 37.82 25.99
N ASN A 20 -1.96 38.22 25.53
CA ASN A 20 -1.76 38.69 24.16
C ASN A 20 -1.85 37.56 23.12
N LYS A 21 -1.36 36.35 23.43
CA LYS A 21 -1.47 35.19 22.52
C LYS A 21 -2.94 34.78 22.28
N LYS A 22 -3.78 34.83 23.32
CA LYS A 22 -5.23 34.59 23.19
C LYS A 22 -5.95 35.66 22.35
N ARG A 23 -5.58 36.94 22.49
CA ARG A 23 -6.17 38.04 21.69
C ARG A 23 -5.81 37.97 20.20
N ARG A 24 -4.61 37.49 19.85
CA ARG A 24 -4.19 37.30 18.44
C ARG A 24 -4.92 36.15 17.76
N LEU A 25 -5.10 35.02 18.46
CA LEU A 25 -5.91 33.90 17.97
C LEU A 25 -7.39 34.30 17.86
N SER A 26 -7.95 35.00 18.85
CA SER A 26 -9.36 35.43 18.81
C SER A 26 -9.64 36.53 17.79
N ALA A 27 -8.65 37.35 17.43
CA ALA A 27 -8.76 38.33 16.34
C ALA A 27 -8.79 37.63 14.96
N MET A 28 -8.10 36.50 14.82
CA MET A 28 -8.15 35.64 13.64
C MET A 28 -9.51 34.92 13.49
N LEU A 29 -10.23 34.69 14.59
CA LEU A 29 -11.60 34.18 14.62
C LEU A 29 -12.67 35.29 14.68
N SER A 30 -12.29 36.55 14.41
CA SER A 30 -13.27 37.63 14.33
C SER A 30 -14.25 37.36 13.17
N LYS A 31 -15.55 37.47 13.48
CA LYS A 31 -16.64 37.15 12.55
C LYS A 31 -16.46 37.96 11.26
N PRO A 32 -16.38 37.33 10.07
CA PRO A 32 -16.23 38.07 8.84
C PRO A 32 -17.48 38.95 8.63
N LYS A 33 -17.25 40.25 8.40
CA LYS A 33 -18.33 41.21 8.06
C LYS A 33 -19.05 40.80 6.76
N ASN A 34 -18.40 39.97 5.94
CA ASN A 34 -18.90 39.46 4.66
C ASN A 34 -19.13 37.93 4.72
N ARG A 35 -20.05 37.48 5.58
CA ARG A 35 -20.39 36.05 5.72
C ARG A 35 -20.74 35.38 4.39
N ARG A 36 -21.41 36.11 3.50
CA ARG A 36 -21.75 35.64 2.14
C ARG A 36 -20.50 35.28 1.34
N ASN A 37 -19.49 36.13 1.33
CA ASN A 37 -18.24 35.88 0.59
C ASN A 37 -17.43 34.74 1.22
N LEU A 38 -17.47 34.60 2.55
CA LEU A 38 -16.81 33.49 3.23
C LEU A 38 -17.47 32.15 2.87
N ILE A 39 -18.81 32.09 2.85
CA ILE A 39 -19.57 30.90 2.42
C ILE A 39 -19.24 30.58 0.96
N ILE A 40 -19.27 31.57 0.05
CA ILE A 40 -18.92 31.37 -1.36
C ILE A 40 -17.49 30.83 -1.49
N SER A 41 -16.52 31.42 -0.79
CA SER A 41 -15.13 30.95 -0.82
C SER A 41 -15.00 29.52 -0.31
N ALA A 42 -15.74 29.14 0.74
CA ALA A 42 -15.72 27.81 1.31
C ALA A 42 -16.33 26.77 0.35
N VAL A 43 -17.43 27.12 -0.33
CA VAL A 43 -18.04 26.26 -1.36
C VAL A 43 -17.09 26.06 -2.54
N VAL A 44 -16.43 27.12 -3.01
CA VAL A 44 -15.44 27.03 -4.10
C VAL A 44 -14.25 26.15 -3.69
N LEU A 45 -13.72 26.33 -2.48
CA LEU A 45 -12.64 25.50 -1.95
C LEU A 45 -13.04 24.03 -1.80
N LEU A 46 -14.28 23.76 -1.37
CA LEU A 46 -14.81 22.41 -1.22
C LEU A 46 -14.93 21.69 -2.58
N LEU A 47 -15.42 22.40 -3.60
CA LEU A 47 -15.51 21.87 -4.97
C LEU A 47 -14.13 21.55 -5.55
N LEU A 48 -13.15 22.46 -5.38
CA LEU A 48 -11.77 22.23 -5.83
C LEU A 48 -11.12 21.04 -5.10
N ALA A 49 -11.34 20.92 -3.79
CA ALA A 49 -10.80 19.81 -2.99
C ALA A 49 -11.39 18.44 -3.39
N ALA A 50 -12.66 18.39 -3.79
CA ALA A 50 -13.28 17.16 -4.29
C ALA A 50 -12.65 16.69 -5.62
N SER A 51 -12.35 17.63 -6.53
CA SER A 51 -11.68 17.32 -7.81
C SER A 51 -10.27 16.76 -7.59
N VAL A 52 -9.48 17.35 -6.67
CA VAL A 52 -8.13 16.86 -6.37
C VAL A 52 -8.14 15.45 -5.76
N ARG A 53 -9.10 15.15 -4.87
CA ARG A 53 -9.24 13.78 -4.30
C ARG A 53 -9.50 12.73 -5.37
N ASN A 54 -10.35 13.04 -6.36
CA ASN A 54 -10.61 12.13 -7.46
C ASN A 54 -9.36 11.90 -8.31
N ILE A 55 -8.60 12.96 -8.62
CA ILE A 55 -7.36 12.85 -9.42
C ILE A 55 -6.33 11.92 -8.76
N ILE A 56 -6.13 12.06 -7.44
CA ILE A 56 -5.16 11.21 -6.71
C ILE A 56 -5.64 9.75 -6.69
N LYS A 57 -6.95 9.52 -6.49
CA LYS A 57 -7.52 8.17 -6.56
C LYS A 57 -7.33 7.55 -7.96
N LEU A 58 -7.52 8.35 -9.01
CA LEU A 58 -7.34 7.93 -10.40
C LEU A 58 -5.88 7.57 -10.71
N GLU A 59 -4.90 8.35 -10.25
CA GLU A 59 -3.49 8.04 -10.52
C GLU A 59 -3.03 6.77 -9.78
N LEU A 60 -3.47 6.58 -8.53
CA LEU A 60 -3.18 5.36 -7.77
C LEU A 60 -3.83 4.12 -8.38
N GLU A 61 -5.08 4.21 -8.82
CA GLU A 61 -5.75 3.14 -9.53
C GLU A 61 -5.07 2.84 -10.87
N ASN A 62 -4.68 3.87 -11.63
CA ASN A 62 -3.98 3.69 -12.89
C ASN A 62 -2.64 2.97 -12.70
N ARG A 63 -1.83 3.36 -11.70
CA ARG A 63 -0.57 2.65 -11.40
C ARG A 63 -0.81 1.19 -11.02
N ARG A 64 -1.79 0.91 -10.15
CA ARG A 64 -2.14 -0.48 -9.78
C ARG A 64 -2.61 -1.29 -11.00
N LEU A 65 -3.45 -0.70 -11.85
CA LEU A 65 -3.96 -1.36 -13.05
C LEU A 65 -2.84 -1.61 -14.06
N THR A 66 -1.91 -0.67 -14.25
CA THR A 66 -0.76 -0.87 -15.15
C THR A 66 0.17 -1.98 -14.68
N LEU A 67 0.44 -2.07 -13.37
CA LEU A 67 1.27 -3.13 -12.79
C LEU A 67 0.61 -4.50 -12.98
N LYS A 68 -0.68 -4.62 -12.61
CA LYS A 68 -1.45 -5.86 -12.82
C LYS A 68 -1.52 -6.25 -14.30
N ASN A 69 -1.72 -5.29 -15.19
CA ASN A 69 -1.78 -5.58 -16.63
C ASN A 69 -0.43 -6.04 -17.17
N ARG A 70 0.68 -5.49 -16.66
CA ARG A 70 2.02 -5.95 -17.00
C ARG A 70 2.27 -7.37 -16.49
N GLU A 71 1.98 -7.65 -15.23
CA GLU A 71 2.09 -8.97 -14.61
C GLU A 71 1.27 -10.00 -15.41
N LEU A 72 -0.01 -9.73 -15.66
CA LEU A 72 -0.87 -10.62 -16.45
C LEU A 72 -0.35 -10.86 -17.88
N LYS A 73 0.28 -9.86 -18.50
CA LYS A 73 0.89 -10.02 -19.82
C LYS A 73 2.15 -10.88 -19.78
N GLU A 74 2.96 -10.74 -18.74
CA GLU A 74 4.16 -11.56 -18.52
C GLU A 74 3.75 -13.02 -18.26
N THR A 75 2.83 -13.26 -17.32
CA THR A 75 2.26 -14.58 -17.05
C THR A 75 1.63 -15.21 -18.30
N LYS A 76 0.85 -14.44 -19.07
CA LYS A 76 0.27 -14.95 -20.33
C LYS A 76 1.34 -15.37 -21.35
N LYS A 77 2.44 -14.63 -21.45
CA LYS A 77 3.54 -14.99 -22.37
C LYS A 77 4.22 -16.27 -21.92
N GLU A 78 4.50 -16.39 -20.63
CA GLU A 78 5.12 -17.58 -20.03
C GLU A 78 4.25 -18.82 -20.26
N LEU A 79 2.96 -18.77 -19.91
CA LEU A 79 2.04 -19.87 -20.15
C LEU A 79 1.88 -20.20 -21.64
N GLN A 80 1.97 -19.21 -22.55
CA GLN A 80 1.95 -19.50 -23.98
C GLN A 80 3.20 -20.22 -24.48
N ILE A 81 4.36 -19.97 -23.87
CA ILE A 81 5.59 -20.69 -24.17
C ILE A 81 5.47 -22.12 -23.66
N GLU A 82 5.01 -22.30 -22.42
CA GLU A 82 4.73 -23.63 -21.85
C GLU A 82 3.75 -24.41 -22.73
N LEU A 83 2.62 -23.81 -23.11
CA LEU A 83 1.62 -24.43 -24.00
C LEU A 83 2.15 -24.81 -25.39
N LYS A 84 3.17 -24.13 -25.91
CA LYS A 84 3.82 -24.57 -27.15
C LYS A 84 4.69 -25.80 -26.92
N ASN A 85 5.28 -25.90 -25.74
CA ASN A 85 6.20 -26.96 -25.36
C ASN A 85 5.52 -28.17 -24.73
N VAL A 86 4.24 -28.11 -24.34
CA VAL A 86 3.54 -29.24 -23.69
C VAL A 86 3.52 -30.53 -24.53
N ASN A 87 3.56 -30.41 -25.86
CA ASN A 87 3.59 -31.57 -26.76
C ASN A 87 5.01 -32.06 -27.07
N SER A 88 6.05 -31.39 -26.56
CA SER A 88 7.43 -31.86 -26.71
C SER A 88 7.66 -33.10 -25.85
N LYS A 89 8.48 -34.04 -26.36
CA LYS A 89 8.81 -35.28 -25.65
C LYS A 89 9.47 -34.98 -24.31
N GLU A 90 10.37 -34.00 -24.30
CA GLU A 90 11.17 -33.58 -23.15
C GLU A 90 10.27 -33.06 -22.03
N TYR A 91 9.30 -32.21 -22.36
CA TYR A 91 8.35 -31.69 -21.38
C TYR A 91 7.47 -32.80 -20.78
N ILE A 92 6.98 -33.72 -21.61
CA ILE A 92 6.18 -34.87 -21.15
C ILE A 92 7.02 -35.77 -20.23
N GLU A 93 8.26 -36.04 -20.60
CA GLU A 93 9.19 -36.84 -19.81
C GLU A 93 9.48 -36.17 -18.45
N GLU A 94 9.70 -34.85 -18.43
CA GLU A 94 9.87 -34.10 -17.18
C GLU A 94 8.62 -34.15 -16.29
N GLN A 95 7.43 -33.99 -16.86
CA GLN A 95 6.17 -34.08 -16.10
C GLN A 95 5.95 -35.48 -15.55
N ALA A 96 6.26 -36.52 -16.34
CA ALA A 96 6.19 -37.91 -15.91
C ALA A 96 7.20 -38.21 -14.78
N ARG A 97 8.44 -37.70 -14.87
CA ARG A 97 9.46 -37.80 -13.81
C ARG A 97 9.00 -37.09 -12.53
N LYS A 98 8.43 -35.89 -12.63
CA LYS A 98 7.97 -35.08 -11.47
C LYS A 98 6.72 -35.66 -10.80
N GLN A 99 5.69 -35.97 -11.59
CA GLN A 99 4.36 -36.35 -11.08
C GLN A 99 4.26 -37.85 -10.80
N LEU A 100 4.76 -38.68 -11.71
CA LEU A 100 4.62 -40.14 -11.66
C LEU A 100 5.88 -40.82 -11.11
N ARG A 101 6.94 -40.05 -10.83
CA ARG A 101 8.23 -40.57 -10.31
C ARG A 101 8.83 -41.64 -11.23
N LEU A 102 8.55 -41.55 -12.53
CA LEU A 102 9.09 -42.46 -13.53
C LEU A 102 10.56 -42.13 -13.79
N VAL A 103 11.37 -43.18 -13.98
CA VAL A 103 12.78 -43.09 -14.38
C VAL A 103 13.04 -44.12 -15.47
N ASN A 104 14.09 -43.91 -16.25
CA ASN A 104 14.48 -44.90 -17.25
C ASN A 104 14.99 -46.18 -16.56
N PRO A 105 14.97 -47.34 -17.25
CA PRO A 105 15.39 -48.62 -16.66
C PRO A 105 16.83 -48.65 -16.12
N ASP A 106 17.69 -47.78 -16.62
CA ASP A 106 19.10 -47.60 -16.27
C ASP A 106 19.35 -46.49 -15.22
N GLU A 107 18.29 -45.84 -14.73
CA GLU A 107 18.37 -44.74 -13.76
C GLU A 107 17.81 -45.14 -12.38
N ILE A 108 18.29 -44.48 -11.31
CA ILE A 108 17.84 -44.72 -9.93
C ILE A 108 17.20 -43.44 -9.38
N LEU A 109 15.97 -43.53 -8.85
CA LEU A 109 15.30 -42.43 -8.18
C LEU A 109 15.59 -42.43 -6.67
N PHE A 110 16.11 -41.32 -6.17
CA PHE A 110 16.27 -41.10 -4.72
C PHE A 110 15.05 -40.34 -4.16
N VAL A 111 14.39 -40.90 -3.14
CA VAL A 111 13.22 -40.28 -2.48
C VAL A 111 13.51 -40.05 -1.01
N PHE A 112 13.47 -38.79 -0.57
CA PHE A 112 13.59 -38.47 0.85
C PHE A 112 12.26 -38.68 1.59
N PRO A 113 12.26 -39.11 2.87
CA PRO A 113 11.04 -39.39 3.62
C PRO A 113 10.05 -38.23 3.67
N ASN A 114 10.55 -36.99 3.70
CA ASN A 114 9.76 -35.76 3.80
C ASN A 114 9.03 -35.37 2.50
N ASP A 115 9.29 -36.08 1.40
CA ASP A 115 8.71 -35.79 0.08
C ASP A 115 7.54 -36.72 -0.26
N LYS A 116 7.19 -37.67 0.62
CA LYS A 116 6.02 -38.54 0.43
C LYS A 116 4.69 -37.81 0.69
N ASP A 117 4.71 -36.80 1.56
CA ASP A 117 3.49 -36.12 2.01
C ASP A 117 3.09 -34.92 1.15
N LYS A 118 3.97 -34.44 0.26
CA LYS A 118 3.72 -33.26 -0.58
C LYS A 118 2.97 -33.56 -1.88
N SER A 119 2.91 -34.82 -2.33
CA SER A 119 2.34 -35.17 -3.64
C SER A 119 0.91 -35.71 -3.62
N ASN A 120 0.27 -35.79 -2.44
CA ASN A 120 -1.08 -36.35 -2.28
C ASN A 120 -2.21 -35.30 -2.09
N GLY A 121 -1.94 -34.04 -2.44
CA GLY A 121 -2.76 -32.89 -2.00
C GLY A 121 -3.63 -32.17 -3.03
N GLU A 122 -3.69 -32.59 -4.30
CA GLU A 122 -4.52 -31.90 -5.32
C GLU A 122 -5.19 -32.91 -6.27
N SER A 123 -6.12 -33.70 -5.74
CA SER A 123 -7.18 -34.30 -6.55
C SER A 123 -8.42 -34.60 -5.70
N GLY A 124 -9.54 -33.98 -6.04
CA GLY A 124 -10.88 -34.38 -5.62
C GLY A 124 -11.51 -33.59 -4.47
N GLY A 125 -12.26 -32.53 -4.80
CA GLY A 125 -13.12 -31.87 -3.82
C GLY A 125 -13.91 -30.66 -4.33
N LYS A 126 -14.82 -30.89 -5.28
CA LYS A 126 -16.18 -30.32 -5.33
C LYS A 126 -17.00 -30.99 -6.42
#